data_AF-A0A4Z2EJS7-F1
#
_entry.id   AF-A0A4Z2EJS7-F1
#
_cell.length_a   1.000
_cell.length_b   1.000
_cell.length_c   1.000
_cell.angle_alpha   90.00
_cell.angle_beta   90.00
_cell.angle_gamma   90.00
#
_symmetry.space_group_name_H-M   'P 1'
#
loop_
_entity.id
_entity.type
_entity.pdbx_description
1 polymer ?
#
loop_
_entity_poly.entity_id
_entity_poly.type
_entity_poly.pdbx_seq_one_letter_code
_entity_poly.pdbx_strand_id
1 'polypeptide(L)'
;MFSTKSPKPEEWDIPKNPSYTYYIYYMYANITVLNQLRRERGMNTFTFRPHCGEAGAITHLLAAFMTADNISHGLNLKKSPVLQYLYFLTQIPIAMSPLSNNSLFLEYAKNPLLEFHKKGLMVSLSTDDPMQFHYTKEPLMEEYAIAAQVFKLSTCDMCEISRNSVLQSAMSHEEKSQYLGKDYLKEGPEGNDIRKTNVAQIRMAYRYETLCYELNRIKEGVKSD
;
A
#
# COMPACT_ATOMS: atom_id res chain seq x y z
N MET A 1 -9.45 -23.14 -7.14
CA MET A 1 -8.29 -22.42 -6.57
C MET A 1 -7.16 -22.55 -7.59
N PHE A 2 -6.42 -21.47 -7.87
CA PHE A 2 -5.29 -21.52 -8.79
C PHE A 2 -4.24 -22.51 -8.29
N SER A 3 -3.72 -23.36 -9.17
CA SER A 3 -2.73 -24.39 -8.83
C SER A 3 -1.91 -24.78 -10.05
N THR A 4 -0.93 -25.65 -9.85
CA THR A 4 -0.13 -26.24 -10.94
C THR A 4 -0.95 -27.03 -11.97
N LYS A 5 -2.22 -27.36 -11.66
CA LYS A 5 -3.15 -28.03 -12.57
C LYS A 5 -4.07 -27.08 -13.33
N SER A 6 -3.99 -25.77 -13.07
CA SER A 6 -4.81 -24.78 -13.78
C SER A 6 -4.33 -24.65 -15.24
N PRO A 7 -5.24 -24.57 -16.23
CA PRO A 7 -4.87 -24.44 -17.63
C PRO A 7 -4.14 -23.12 -17.89
N LYS A 8 -3.30 -23.07 -18.92
CA LYS A 8 -2.63 -21.84 -19.34
C LYS A 8 -3.63 -20.83 -19.93
N PRO A 9 -3.28 -19.54 -20.06
CA PRO A 9 -4.22 -18.52 -20.53
C PRO A 9 -4.76 -18.84 -21.93
N GLU A 10 -3.91 -19.36 -22.81
CA GLU A 10 -4.28 -19.80 -24.16
C GLU A 10 -5.19 -21.05 -24.19
N GLU A 11 -5.24 -21.81 -23.09
CA GLU A 11 -6.03 -23.02 -22.92
C GLU A 11 -7.27 -22.79 -22.04
N TRP A 12 -7.51 -21.55 -21.58
CA TRP A 12 -8.65 -21.25 -20.72
C TRP A 12 -9.93 -21.11 -21.56
N ASP A 13 -10.56 -22.25 -21.84
CA ASP A 13 -11.86 -22.35 -22.54
C ASP A 13 -13.06 -22.50 -21.58
N ILE A 14 -12.80 -22.48 -20.27
CA ILE A 14 -13.81 -22.65 -19.23
C ILE A 14 -14.71 -21.39 -19.18
N PRO A 15 -16.04 -21.52 -19.26
CA PRO A 15 -16.97 -20.36 -19.23
C PRO A 15 -16.88 -19.50 -17.96
N LYS A 16 -16.32 -20.06 -16.89
CA LYS A 16 -16.16 -19.38 -15.61
C LYS A 16 -14.92 -18.49 -15.65
N ASN A 17 -15.08 -17.26 -15.17
CA ASN A 17 -13.99 -16.31 -15.02
C ASN A 17 -12.82 -16.93 -14.20
N PRO A 18 -11.55 -16.77 -14.64
CA PRO A 18 -10.40 -17.19 -13.86
C PRO A 18 -10.41 -16.58 -12.45
N SER A 19 -9.83 -17.29 -11.48
CA SER A 19 -9.71 -16.77 -10.12
C SER A 19 -8.82 -15.53 -10.06
N TYR A 20 -9.02 -14.65 -9.09
CA TYR A 20 -8.17 -13.47 -8.90
C TYR A 20 -6.66 -13.80 -8.86
N THR A 21 -6.26 -14.84 -8.13
CA THR A 21 -4.86 -15.29 -8.07
C THR A 21 -4.30 -15.67 -9.45
N TYR A 22 -5.13 -16.18 -10.35
CA TYR A 22 -4.74 -16.49 -11.73
C TYR A 22 -4.36 -15.21 -12.48
N TYR A 23 -5.23 -14.20 -12.43
CA TYR A 23 -4.96 -12.88 -13.01
C TYR A 23 -3.68 -12.27 -12.43
N ILE A 24 -3.55 -12.27 -11.10
CA ILE A 24 -2.37 -11.72 -10.43
C ILE A 24 -1.09 -12.40 -10.89
N TYR A 25 -1.07 -13.74 -10.96
CA TYR A 25 0.11 -14.49 -11.38
C TYR A 25 0.55 -14.14 -12.81
N TYR A 26 -0.36 -14.22 -13.79
CA TYR A 26 0.01 -13.98 -15.19
C TYR A 26 0.29 -12.50 -15.48
N MET A 27 -0.42 -11.57 -14.84
CA MET A 27 -0.11 -10.15 -14.93
C MET A 27 1.28 -9.85 -14.36
N TYR A 28 1.60 -10.39 -13.17
CA TYR A 28 2.92 -10.26 -12.56
C TYR A 28 4.02 -10.86 -13.43
N ALA A 29 3.84 -12.09 -13.95
CA ALA A 29 4.83 -12.75 -14.78
C ALA A 29 5.13 -11.93 -16.04
N ASN A 30 4.09 -11.44 -16.72
CA ASN A 30 4.24 -10.62 -17.92
C ASN A 30 4.89 -9.27 -17.65
N ILE A 31 4.48 -8.57 -16.58
CA ILE A 31 5.07 -7.28 -16.19
C ILE A 31 6.54 -7.45 -15.81
N THR A 32 6.88 -8.51 -15.08
CA THR A 32 8.26 -8.82 -14.66
C THR A 32 9.17 -9.02 -15.87
N VAL A 33 8.78 -9.88 -16.81
CA VAL A 33 9.56 -10.15 -18.04
C VAL A 33 9.70 -8.88 -18.88
N LEU A 34 8.60 -8.14 -19.07
CA LEU A 34 8.62 -6.88 -19.81
C LEU A 34 9.53 -5.84 -19.16
N ASN A 35 9.47 -5.71 -17.83
CA ASN A 35 10.31 -4.78 -17.08
C ASN A 35 11.79 -5.14 -17.13
N GLN A 36 12.13 -6.42 -17.18
CA GLN A 36 13.51 -6.85 -17.39
C GLN A 36 14.04 -6.36 -18.74
N LEU A 37 13.28 -6.61 -19.82
CA LEU A 37 13.66 -6.15 -21.17
C LEU A 37 13.74 -4.62 -21.26
N ARG A 38 12.80 -3.91 -20.63
CA ARG A 38 12.78 -2.44 -20.61
C ARG A 38 14.00 -1.88 -19.89
N ARG A 39 14.40 -2.47 -18.76
CA ARG A 39 15.62 -2.08 -18.04
C ARG A 39 16.88 -2.29 -18.87
N GLU A 40 17.00 -3.43 -19.55
CA GLU A 40 18.13 -3.72 -20.45
C GLU A 40 18.24 -2.71 -21.61
N ARG A 41 17.12 -2.10 -22.01
CA ARG A 41 17.06 -1.07 -23.05
C ARG A 41 17.10 0.36 -22.52
N GLY A 42 17.32 0.57 -21.21
CA GLY A 42 17.31 1.90 -20.60
C GLY A 42 15.96 2.62 -20.63
N MET A 43 14.85 1.87 -20.71
CA MET A 43 13.48 2.40 -20.71
C MET A 43 12.88 2.43 -19.31
N ASN A 44 11.88 3.28 -19.08
CA ASN A 44 11.09 3.30 -17.85
C ASN A 44 10.35 1.97 -17.63
N THR A 45 10.11 1.55 -16.38
CA THR A 45 9.38 0.32 -16.04
C THR A 45 7.96 0.59 -15.56
N PHE A 46 7.15 -0.46 -15.50
CA PHE A 46 5.81 -0.42 -14.92
C PHE A 46 5.84 -0.95 -13.49
N THR A 47 5.05 -0.34 -12.61
CA THR A 47 4.79 -0.88 -11.26
C THR A 47 3.46 -1.63 -11.25
N PHE A 48 3.41 -2.77 -10.57
CA PHE A 48 2.21 -3.60 -10.45
C PHE A 48 1.42 -3.25 -9.18
N ARG A 49 0.24 -2.66 -9.36
CA ARG A 49 -0.57 -2.03 -8.28
C ARG A 49 -2.04 -2.48 -8.33
N PRO A 50 -2.34 -3.75 -8.00
CA PRO A 50 -3.69 -4.26 -8.12
C PRO A 50 -4.64 -3.66 -7.08
N HIS A 51 -5.90 -3.47 -7.48
CA HIS A 51 -7.02 -3.35 -6.53
C HIS A 51 -7.16 -4.68 -5.79
N CYS A 52 -6.95 -4.68 -4.46
CA CYS A 52 -6.87 -5.92 -3.70
C CYS A 52 -7.41 -5.78 -2.28
N GLY A 53 -8.28 -6.72 -1.89
CA GLY A 53 -8.71 -6.87 -0.51
C GLY A 53 -9.73 -5.85 -0.04
N GLU A 54 -10.39 -5.11 -0.94
CA GLU A 54 -11.64 -4.39 -0.61
C GLU A 54 -12.74 -5.39 -0.21
N ALA A 55 -12.98 -6.35 -1.11
CA ALA A 55 -13.89 -7.48 -0.94
C ALA A 55 -13.21 -8.79 -1.38
N GLY A 56 -13.96 -9.88 -1.35
CA GLY A 56 -13.48 -11.20 -1.80
C GLY A 56 -12.66 -11.96 -0.75
N ALA A 57 -11.90 -12.95 -1.22
CA ALA A 57 -11.19 -13.90 -0.36
C ALA A 57 -9.85 -13.34 0.15
N ILE A 58 -9.44 -13.78 1.35
CA ILE A 58 -8.12 -13.45 1.93
C ILE A 58 -6.95 -13.85 1.02
N THR A 59 -7.13 -14.90 0.23
CA THR A 59 -6.12 -15.38 -0.73
C THR A 59 -5.76 -14.34 -1.80
N HIS A 60 -6.59 -13.32 -2.02
CA HIS A 60 -6.27 -12.20 -2.90
C HIS A 60 -5.09 -11.40 -2.34
N LEU A 61 -5.14 -11.09 -1.03
CA LEU A 61 -4.10 -10.36 -0.33
C LEU A 61 -2.80 -11.16 -0.24
N LEU A 62 -2.88 -12.48 -0.07
CA LEU A 62 -1.71 -13.34 -0.10
C LEU A 62 -1.02 -13.29 -1.49
N ALA A 63 -1.80 -13.38 -2.57
CA ALA A 63 -1.26 -13.31 -3.93
C ALA A 63 -0.62 -11.94 -4.21
N ALA A 64 -1.29 -10.86 -3.82
CA ALA A 64 -0.76 -9.50 -3.97
C ALA A 64 0.48 -9.27 -3.12
N PHE A 65 0.52 -9.75 -1.87
CA PHE A 65 1.70 -9.68 -1.01
C PHE A 65 2.96 -10.26 -1.67
N MET A 66 2.81 -11.38 -2.40
CA MET A 66 3.94 -12.05 -3.04
C MET A 66 4.40 -11.40 -4.36
N THR A 67 3.57 -10.54 -4.98
CA THR A 67 3.78 -10.14 -6.39
C THR A 67 3.66 -8.65 -6.66
N ALA A 68 2.93 -7.89 -5.84
CA ALA A 68 2.61 -6.50 -6.09
C ALA A 68 3.59 -5.54 -5.42
N ASP A 69 3.82 -4.38 -6.07
CA ASP A 69 4.61 -3.30 -5.50
C ASP A 69 3.84 -2.49 -4.45
N ASN A 70 2.50 -2.45 -4.56
CA ASN A 70 1.56 -1.89 -3.59
C ASN A 70 0.14 -2.35 -3.92
N ILE A 71 -0.81 -2.09 -3.02
CA ILE A 71 -2.23 -2.43 -3.24
C ILE A 71 -3.14 -1.22 -3.06
N SER A 72 -4.30 -1.25 -3.71
CA SER A 72 -5.42 -0.37 -3.39
C SER A 72 -6.44 -1.12 -2.51
N HIS A 73 -7.05 -0.41 -1.56
CA HIS A 73 -8.07 -0.82 -0.57
C HIS A 73 -7.53 -1.56 0.66
N GLY A 74 -7.21 -2.86 0.56
CA GLY A 74 -6.63 -3.63 1.68
C GLY A 74 -7.53 -3.84 2.92
N LEU A 75 -8.84 -3.53 2.87
CA LEU A 75 -9.78 -3.61 4.00
C LEU A 75 -9.75 -4.98 4.72
N ASN A 76 -9.70 -6.06 3.96
CA ASN A 76 -9.73 -7.43 4.47
C ASN A 76 -8.44 -7.82 5.22
N LEU A 77 -7.37 -7.01 5.22
CA LEU A 77 -6.22 -7.23 6.10
C LEU A 77 -6.62 -7.26 7.58
N LYS A 78 -7.68 -6.53 7.97
CA LYS A 78 -8.20 -6.56 9.34
C LYS A 78 -8.69 -7.95 9.80
N LYS A 79 -8.94 -8.87 8.85
CA LYS A 79 -9.39 -10.24 9.12
C LYS A 79 -8.23 -11.23 9.24
N SER A 80 -6.99 -10.83 8.94
CA SER A 80 -5.81 -11.69 9.01
C SER A 80 -4.66 -10.97 9.74
N PRO A 81 -4.50 -11.21 11.05
CA PRO A 81 -3.39 -10.65 11.82
C PRO A 81 -2.01 -10.97 11.21
N VAL A 82 -1.85 -12.18 10.67
CA VAL A 82 -0.60 -12.63 10.05
C VAL A 82 -0.28 -11.82 8.80
N LEU A 83 -1.24 -11.67 7.86
CA LEU A 83 -1.00 -10.87 6.66
C LEU A 83 -0.80 -9.40 7.01
N GLN A 84 -1.59 -8.84 7.93
CA GLN A 84 -1.42 -7.47 8.38
C GLN A 84 0.00 -7.23 8.94
N TYR A 85 0.52 -8.18 9.73
CA TYR A 85 1.86 -8.10 10.27
C TYR A 85 2.93 -8.22 9.19
N LEU A 86 2.75 -9.10 8.19
CA LEU A 86 3.64 -9.19 7.04
C LEU A 86 3.70 -7.88 6.24
N TYR A 87 2.55 -7.25 5.95
CA TYR A 87 2.50 -5.94 5.29
C TYR A 87 3.20 -4.84 6.09
N PHE A 88 3.12 -4.90 7.42
CA PHE A 88 3.89 -4.04 8.31
C PHE A 88 5.40 -4.31 8.18
N LEU A 89 5.85 -5.56 8.30
CA LEU A 89 7.28 -5.88 8.25
C LEU A 89 7.92 -5.53 6.89
N THR A 90 7.20 -5.77 5.80
CA THR A 90 7.70 -5.50 4.43
C THR A 90 7.40 -4.09 3.96
N GLN A 91 6.69 -3.28 4.77
CA GLN A 91 6.31 -1.90 4.45
C GLN A 91 5.64 -1.76 3.06
N ILE A 92 4.81 -2.73 2.66
CA ILE A 92 4.09 -2.68 1.37
C ILE A 92 3.03 -1.57 1.45
N PRO A 93 3.03 -0.59 0.52
CA PRO A 93 2.07 0.50 0.55
C PRO A 93 0.63 0.07 0.30
N ILE A 94 -0.31 0.75 0.97
CA ILE A 94 -1.75 0.53 0.87
C ILE A 94 -2.43 1.88 0.61
N ALA A 95 -2.95 2.09 -0.60
CA ALA A 95 -3.81 3.24 -0.91
C ALA A 95 -5.24 2.93 -0.48
N MET A 96 -5.80 3.72 0.42
CA MET A 96 -7.14 3.51 0.97
C MET A 96 -8.06 4.67 0.62
N SER A 97 -9.32 4.39 0.28
CA SER A 97 -10.33 5.39 -0.07
C SER A 97 -11.52 5.35 0.89
N PRO A 98 -11.41 5.90 2.12
CA PRO A 98 -12.45 5.79 3.13
C PRO A 98 -13.85 6.24 2.71
N LEU A 99 -14.01 7.31 1.91
CA LEU A 99 -15.34 7.76 1.47
C LEU A 99 -16.00 6.80 0.49
N SER A 100 -15.22 6.26 -0.46
CA SER A 100 -15.68 5.19 -1.36
C SER A 100 -16.08 3.95 -0.55
N ASN A 101 -15.21 3.50 0.34
CA ASN A 101 -15.49 2.32 1.16
C ASN A 101 -16.71 2.53 2.06
N ASN A 102 -16.94 3.76 2.53
CA ASN A 102 -18.11 4.12 3.32
C ASN A 102 -19.42 3.93 2.55
N SER A 103 -19.40 4.30 1.28
CA SER A 103 -20.58 4.27 0.42
C SER A 103 -20.98 2.85 0.01
N LEU A 104 -20.04 1.90 0.03
CA LEU A 104 -20.24 0.57 -0.57
C LEU A 104 -20.10 -0.62 0.39
N PHE A 105 -19.22 -0.56 1.40
CA PHE A 105 -18.78 -1.77 2.11
C PHE A 105 -18.90 -1.73 3.64
N LEU A 106 -18.75 -0.57 4.27
CA LEU A 106 -18.77 -0.45 5.73
C LEU A 106 -19.04 0.99 6.16
N GLU A 107 -19.44 1.22 7.41
CA GLU A 107 -19.48 2.59 7.95
C GLU A 107 -18.07 3.21 8.02
N TYR A 108 -17.97 4.52 7.78
CA TYR A 108 -16.70 5.27 7.76
C TYR A 108 -15.89 5.08 9.04
N ALA A 109 -16.54 5.14 10.20
CA ALA A 109 -15.89 4.97 11.50
C ALA A 109 -15.30 3.56 11.73
N LYS A 110 -15.75 2.56 10.97
CA LYS A 110 -15.25 1.18 11.01
C LYS A 110 -14.11 0.95 10.00
N ASN A 111 -13.70 1.96 9.25
CA ASN A 111 -12.60 1.86 8.30
C ASN A 111 -11.26 1.62 9.05
N PRO A 112 -10.46 0.62 8.61
CA PRO A 112 -9.26 0.25 9.34
C PRO A 112 -8.07 1.20 9.12
N LEU A 113 -8.21 2.28 8.33
CA LEU A 113 -7.14 3.26 8.06
C LEU A 113 -6.44 3.73 9.34
N LEU A 114 -7.20 4.18 10.35
CA LEU A 114 -6.62 4.66 11.61
C LEU A 114 -5.87 3.55 12.35
N GLU A 115 -6.41 2.34 12.37
CA GLU A 115 -5.79 1.18 13.01
C GLU A 115 -4.47 0.80 12.31
N PHE A 116 -4.49 0.75 10.98
CA PHE A 116 -3.33 0.43 10.16
C PHE A 116 -2.23 1.49 10.32
N HIS A 117 -2.61 2.78 10.30
CA HIS A 117 -1.69 3.89 10.55
C HIS A 117 -1.07 3.80 11.94
N LYS A 118 -1.86 3.53 12.99
CA LYS A 118 -1.34 3.36 14.36
C LYS A 118 -0.35 2.21 14.46
N LYS A 119 -0.64 1.09 13.79
CA LYS A 119 0.26 -0.08 13.70
C LYS A 119 1.51 0.15 12.84
N GLY A 120 1.61 1.27 12.12
CA GLY A 120 2.78 1.60 11.31
C GLY A 120 2.81 0.95 9.93
N LEU A 121 1.66 0.50 9.42
CA LEU A 121 1.55 0.13 8.02
C LEU A 121 1.68 1.38 7.15
N MET A 122 2.28 1.23 5.97
CA MET A 122 2.44 2.32 5.01
C MET A 122 1.12 2.61 4.29
N VAL A 123 0.22 3.34 4.95
CA VAL A 123 -1.07 3.74 4.39
C VAL A 123 -1.00 5.13 3.76
N SER A 124 -1.80 5.31 2.70
CA SER A 124 -2.08 6.60 2.09
C SER A 124 -3.59 6.76 1.85
N LEU A 125 -4.04 8.01 1.67
CA LEU A 125 -5.42 8.34 1.30
C LEU A 125 -5.53 8.53 -0.22
N SER A 126 -6.58 7.97 -0.79
CA SER A 126 -6.97 8.10 -2.20
C SER A 126 -8.46 8.38 -2.32
N THR A 127 -8.91 8.82 -3.50
CA THR A 127 -10.30 9.24 -3.74
C THR A 127 -11.18 8.17 -4.38
N ASP A 128 -10.58 7.14 -4.98
CA ASP A 128 -11.28 6.16 -5.84
C ASP A 128 -11.98 6.86 -7.03
N ASP A 129 -13.30 7.08 -6.95
CA ASP A 129 -14.11 7.77 -7.95
C ASP A 129 -14.60 9.15 -7.43
N PRO A 130 -13.81 10.24 -7.60
CA PRO A 130 -14.18 11.58 -7.15
C PRO A 130 -15.60 12.03 -7.52
N MET A 131 -16.01 11.74 -8.76
CA MET A 131 -17.31 12.17 -9.29
C MET A 131 -18.50 11.48 -8.59
N GLN A 132 -18.27 10.28 -8.06
CA GLN A 132 -19.30 9.48 -7.40
C GLN A 132 -19.40 9.83 -5.91
N PHE A 133 -18.26 10.03 -5.24
CA PHE A 133 -18.20 10.03 -3.77
C PHE A 133 -17.90 11.37 -3.11
N HIS A 134 -17.54 12.40 -3.87
CA HIS A 134 -17.09 13.68 -3.32
C HIS A 134 -18.00 14.83 -3.75
N TYR A 135 -18.14 15.83 -2.88
CA TYR A 135 -19.02 16.97 -3.10
C TYR A 135 -18.26 18.29 -3.27
N THR A 136 -16.97 18.30 -2.95
CA THR A 136 -16.13 19.50 -3.04
C THR A 136 -15.37 19.58 -4.36
N LYS A 137 -14.83 20.77 -4.67
CA LYS A 137 -13.97 20.98 -5.84
C LYS A 137 -12.58 20.33 -5.70
N GLU A 138 -12.18 19.96 -4.48
CA GLU A 138 -10.88 19.38 -4.18
C GLU A 138 -11.07 18.02 -3.49
N PRO A 139 -11.41 16.96 -4.25
CA PRO A 139 -11.84 15.67 -3.70
C PRO A 139 -10.84 15.06 -2.70
N LEU A 140 -9.55 15.08 -3.04
CA LEU A 140 -8.53 14.55 -2.14
C LEU A 140 -8.43 15.37 -0.84
N MET A 141 -8.60 16.68 -0.89
CA MET A 141 -8.59 17.52 0.32
C MET A 141 -9.80 17.21 1.21
N GLU A 142 -10.94 16.88 0.62
CA GLU A 142 -12.13 16.40 1.34
C GLU A 142 -11.87 15.06 2.07
N GLU A 143 -11.19 14.09 1.42
CA GLU A 143 -10.75 12.85 2.10
C GLU A 143 -9.90 13.14 3.33
N TYR A 144 -8.86 13.98 3.19
CA TYR A 144 -8.00 14.34 4.32
C TYR A 144 -8.77 15.08 5.42
N ALA A 145 -9.65 16.03 5.07
CA ALA A 145 -10.42 16.80 6.03
C ALA A 145 -11.39 15.92 6.84
N ILE A 146 -12.11 15.01 6.18
CA ILE A 146 -13.05 14.10 6.84
C ILE A 146 -12.28 13.06 7.66
N ALA A 147 -11.21 12.48 7.13
CA ALA A 147 -10.36 11.55 7.88
C ALA A 147 -9.78 12.21 9.14
N ALA A 148 -9.28 13.44 9.04
CA ALA A 148 -8.77 14.18 10.20
C ALA A 148 -9.84 14.39 11.27
N GLN A 149 -11.04 14.79 10.85
CA GLN A 149 -12.12 15.10 11.79
C GLN A 149 -12.72 13.85 12.44
N VAL A 150 -12.90 12.77 11.69
CA VAL A 150 -13.51 11.53 12.20
C VAL A 150 -12.51 10.71 12.99
N PHE A 151 -11.29 10.52 12.48
CA PHE A 151 -10.26 9.71 13.13
C PHE A 151 -9.39 10.49 14.13
N LYS A 152 -9.63 11.81 14.28
CA LYS A 152 -8.87 12.71 15.16
C LYS A 152 -7.37 12.70 14.86
N LEU A 153 -7.03 12.74 13.57
CA LEU A 153 -5.63 12.77 13.13
C LEU A 153 -5.00 14.11 13.46
N SER A 154 -3.80 14.08 14.01
CA SER A 154 -2.99 15.29 14.19
C SER A 154 -2.40 15.76 12.87
N THR A 155 -1.87 16.98 12.84
CA THR A 155 -1.11 17.48 11.69
C THR A 155 0.06 16.57 11.34
N CYS A 156 0.77 16.03 12.33
CA CYS A 156 1.87 15.09 12.10
C CYS A 156 1.38 13.80 11.43
N ASP A 157 0.21 13.28 11.82
CA ASP A 157 -0.38 12.09 11.19
C ASP A 157 -0.78 12.34 9.74
N MET A 158 -1.42 13.47 9.46
CA MET A 158 -1.77 13.85 8.08
C MET A 158 -0.53 14.03 7.20
N CYS A 159 0.52 14.68 7.72
CA CYS A 159 1.79 14.84 7.02
C CYS A 159 2.48 13.50 6.76
N GLU A 160 2.44 12.54 7.71
CA GLU A 160 2.99 11.20 7.54
C GLU A 160 2.24 10.41 6.45
N ILE A 161 0.91 10.43 6.46
CA ILE A 161 0.07 9.79 5.43
C ILE A 161 0.34 10.41 4.05
N SER A 162 0.47 11.74 3.98
CA SER A 162 0.81 12.45 2.74
C SER A 162 2.21 12.11 2.25
N ARG A 163 3.21 12.07 3.14
CA ARG A 163 4.58 11.63 2.83
C ARG A 163 4.58 10.21 2.25
N ASN A 164 3.83 9.29 2.85
CA ASN A 164 3.70 7.92 2.36
C ASN A 164 3.08 7.85 0.96
N SER A 165 2.13 8.73 0.63
CA SER A 165 1.54 8.79 -0.71
C SER A 165 2.59 9.12 -1.79
N VAL A 166 3.53 10.03 -1.50
CA VAL A 166 4.62 10.39 -2.42
C VAL A 166 5.62 9.23 -2.56
N LEU A 167 5.94 8.54 -1.46
CA LEU A 167 6.77 7.33 -1.50
C LEU A 167 6.13 6.23 -2.36
N GLN A 168 4.83 5.99 -2.18
CA GLN A 168 4.03 5.04 -2.94
C GLN A 168 3.87 5.43 -4.42
N SER A 169 3.95 6.72 -4.77
CA SER A 169 3.74 7.19 -6.13
C SER A 169 4.74 6.60 -7.15
N ALA A 170 4.42 6.69 -8.43
CA ALA A 170 5.33 6.31 -9.53
C ALA A 170 6.16 7.51 -10.05
N MET A 171 6.23 8.60 -9.27
CA MET A 171 7.04 9.77 -9.62
C MET A 171 8.52 9.39 -9.79
N SER A 172 9.21 10.17 -10.63
CA SER A 172 10.65 10.07 -10.84
C SER A 172 11.44 10.30 -9.55
N HIS A 173 12.71 9.88 -9.55
CA HIS A 173 13.60 10.13 -8.41
C HIS A 173 13.75 11.64 -8.15
N GLU A 174 13.84 12.43 -9.22
CA GLU A 174 13.99 13.88 -9.20
C GLU A 174 12.79 14.54 -8.52
N GLU A 175 11.56 14.15 -8.91
CA GLU A 175 10.32 14.64 -8.30
C GLU A 175 10.23 14.21 -6.83
N LYS A 176 10.49 12.93 -6.50
CA LYS A 176 10.47 12.46 -5.11
C LYS A 176 11.49 13.19 -4.25
N SER A 177 12.69 13.43 -4.76
CA SER A 177 13.74 14.19 -4.09
C SER A 177 13.32 15.64 -3.82
N GLN A 178 12.60 16.27 -4.76
CA GLN A 178 12.05 17.61 -4.59
C GLN A 178 11.00 17.68 -3.48
N TYR A 179 10.11 16.67 -3.37
CA TYR A 179 9.03 16.62 -2.40
C TYR A 179 9.43 16.09 -1.02
N LEU A 180 10.38 15.15 -0.95
CA LEU A 180 10.74 14.44 0.28
C LEU A 180 12.10 14.85 0.86
N GLY A 181 12.98 15.42 0.02
CA GLY A 181 14.37 15.73 0.35
C GLY A 181 15.36 14.81 -0.34
N LYS A 182 16.61 15.25 -0.44
CA LYS A 182 17.68 14.56 -1.20
C LYS A 182 17.99 13.16 -0.68
N ASP A 183 17.87 12.99 0.63
CA ASP A 183 18.23 11.77 1.34
C ASP A 183 17.06 10.79 1.50
N TYR A 184 15.92 10.98 0.83
CA TYR A 184 14.69 10.21 1.08
C TYR A 184 14.81 8.67 0.93
N LEU A 185 15.88 8.19 0.26
CA LEU A 185 16.20 6.78 0.11
C LEU A 185 16.90 6.17 1.33
N LYS A 186 17.42 6.99 2.25
CA LYS A 186 18.00 6.51 3.51
C LYS A 186 16.91 5.98 4.42
N GLU A 187 17.24 4.92 5.16
CA GLU A 187 16.32 4.37 6.15
C GLU A 187 16.24 5.25 7.39
N GLY A 188 15.11 5.17 8.08
CA GLY A 188 14.90 5.85 9.36
C GLY A 188 14.83 7.39 9.28
N PRO A 189 15.21 8.09 10.38
CA PRO A 189 15.12 9.55 10.47
C PRO A 189 15.99 10.29 9.46
N GLU A 190 17.08 9.68 9.01
CA GLU A 190 18.01 10.28 8.04
C GLU A 190 17.35 10.50 6.67
N GLY A 191 16.36 9.67 6.33
CA GLY A 191 15.57 9.79 5.10
C GLY A 191 14.42 10.78 5.16
N ASN A 192 14.40 11.68 6.14
CA ASN A 192 13.33 12.66 6.30
C ASN A 192 13.87 14.09 6.43
N ASP A 193 13.54 14.94 5.47
CA ASP A 193 13.72 16.39 5.60
C ASP A 193 12.41 17.02 6.09
N ILE A 194 12.36 17.37 7.38
CA ILE A 194 11.17 17.98 8.00
C ILE A 194 10.72 19.27 7.31
N ARG A 195 11.62 20.01 6.66
CA ARG A 195 11.27 21.26 5.96
C ARG A 195 10.47 20.99 4.67
N LYS A 196 10.49 19.74 4.21
CA LYS A 196 9.78 19.26 3.01
C LYS A 196 8.55 18.47 3.37
N THR A 197 8.67 17.54 4.33
CA THR A 197 7.61 16.59 4.68
C THR A 197 6.71 17.09 5.81
N ASN A 198 7.21 18.02 6.64
CA ASN A 198 6.58 18.45 7.89
C ASN A 198 6.28 17.31 8.88
N VAL A 199 6.93 16.14 8.71
CA VAL A 199 6.85 15.02 9.65
C VAL A 199 7.95 15.17 10.69
N ALA A 200 7.58 15.18 11.97
CA ALA A 200 8.52 15.36 13.07
C ALA A 200 9.59 14.25 13.08
N GLN A 201 10.85 14.61 13.32
CA GLN A 201 11.94 13.61 13.32
C GLN A 201 11.76 12.51 14.37
N ILE A 202 11.18 12.86 15.53
CA ILE A 202 10.84 11.86 16.56
C ILE A 202 9.79 10.85 16.09
N ARG A 203 8.84 11.26 15.21
CA ARG A 203 7.88 10.34 14.59
C ARG A 203 8.60 9.33 13.71
N MET A 204 9.53 9.80 12.88
CA MET A 204 10.31 8.93 12.00
C MET A 204 11.22 7.98 12.79
N ALA A 205 11.85 8.47 13.86
CA ALA A 205 12.69 7.65 14.75
C ALA A 205 11.86 6.54 15.39
N TYR A 206 10.71 6.88 15.97
CA TYR A 206 9.81 5.90 16.58
C TYR A 206 9.37 4.81 15.58
N ARG A 207 8.97 5.19 14.36
CA ARG A 207 8.56 4.22 13.32
C ARG A 207 9.69 3.27 12.97
N TYR A 208 10.89 3.81 12.76
CA TYR A 208 12.06 3.04 12.38
C TYR A 208 12.53 2.10 13.49
N GLU A 209 12.68 2.60 14.72
CA GLU A 209 13.06 1.81 15.88
C GLU A 209 12.07 0.67 16.13
N THR A 210 10.76 0.94 16.02
CA THR A 210 9.71 -0.08 16.15
C THR A 210 9.82 -1.15 15.07
N LEU A 211 10.04 -0.77 13.82
CA LEU A 211 10.21 -1.74 12.72
C LEU A 211 11.46 -2.60 12.92
N CYS A 212 12.60 -1.99 13.26
CA CYS A 212 13.83 -2.71 13.57
C CYS A 212 13.67 -3.66 14.75
N TYR A 213 12.95 -3.23 15.79
CA TYR A 213 12.64 -4.05 16.95
C TYR A 213 11.86 -5.31 16.58
N GLU A 214 10.79 -5.15 15.80
CA GLU A 214 9.94 -6.26 15.34
C GLU A 214 10.70 -7.23 14.42
N LEU A 215 11.52 -6.70 13.50
CA LEU A 215 12.39 -7.52 12.64
C LEU A 215 13.43 -8.31 13.46
N ASN A 216 14.04 -7.68 14.47
CA ASN A 216 14.99 -8.34 15.36
C ASN A 216 14.32 -9.47 16.17
N ARG A 217 13.08 -9.26 16.65
CA ARG A 217 12.32 -10.32 17.32
C ARG A 217 12.09 -11.54 16.43
N ILE A 218 11.74 -11.33 15.16
CA ILE A 218 11.59 -12.45 14.21
C ILE A 218 12.92 -13.16 13.98
N LYS A 219 14.01 -12.41 13.81
CA LYS A 219 15.36 -12.96 13.66
C LYS A 219 15.81 -13.78 14.87
N GLU A 220 15.48 -13.34 16.08
CA GLU A 220 15.77 -14.06 17.33
C GLU A 220 14.92 -15.33 17.46
N GLY A 221 13.64 -15.26 17.08
CA GLY A 221 12.75 -16.42 17.06
C GLY A 221 13.28 -17.53 16.15
N VAL A 222 13.78 -17.19 14.95
CA VAL A 222 14.33 -18.17 13.99
C VAL A 222 15.64 -18.80 14.50
N LYS A 223 16.42 -18.12 15.33
CA LYS A 223 17.67 -18.66 15.90
C LYS A 223 17.46 -19.60 17.10
N SER A 224 16.25 -19.61 17.64
CA SER A 224 15.91 -20.38 18.84
C SER A 224 15.44 -21.81 18.52
N ASP A 225 15.35 -22.14 17.23
CA ASP A 225 15.17 -23.49 16.66
C ASP A 225 16.48 -24.01 16.05
#